data_AF-A0A936LV56-F1
#
_entry.id   AF-A0A936LV56-F1
#
_cell.length_a   1.000
_cell.length_b   1.000
_cell.length_c   1.000
_cell.angle_alpha   90.00
_cell.angle_beta   90.00
_cell.angle_gamma   90.00
#
_symmetry.space_group_name_H-M   'P 1'
#
loop_
_entity.id
_entity.type
_entity.pdbx_description
1 polymer ?
#
loop_
_entity_poly.entity_id
_entity_poly.type
_entity_poly.pdbx_seq_one_letter_code
_entity_poly.pdbx_strand_id
1 'polypeptide(L)'
;MRIASSTLATLAVLAVIGAGCEARAPAEPVVASTPDALAPDATAGVEATAENVDPQRIATPLVAIPAGTFRPLFGKEVGDVPVAAFTLERHAVTNGQFLAFVRAEPKWRRSRVKNLFADAQYLAHWTSDLDHGPDAAAQPVTRVSWFAARAYARWVGRRLPSVAEWEVAAADLDGGRDAITKLLLQWYSRPTPAVLPSVESTFATRAGVHDLHGLVWEWVDDFNSALVSGESRGDAGLERNLFCGSGSVGATDPSDYAA
;
A
#
# COMPACT_ATOMS: atom_id res chain seq x y z
N MET A 1 -35.74 17.03 4.52
CA MET A 1 -35.14 15.68 4.64
C MET A 1 -34.48 15.37 3.30
N ARG A 2 -33.23 15.83 3.11
CA ARG A 2 -32.45 15.63 1.88
C ARG A 2 -31.38 14.59 2.18
N ILE A 3 -31.49 13.44 1.51
CA ILE A 3 -30.53 12.35 1.56
C ILE A 3 -29.26 12.88 0.89
N ALA A 4 -28.20 13.04 1.69
CA ALA A 4 -26.92 13.54 1.22
C ALA A 4 -26.27 12.53 0.27
N SER A 5 -25.85 13.07 -0.86
CA SER A 5 -25.31 12.38 -2.04
C SER A 5 -24.06 11.56 -1.70
N SER A 6 -24.07 10.34 -2.23
CA SER A 6 -22.96 9.41 -2.43
C SER A 6 -21.59 10.07 -2.64
N THR A 7 -20.69 9.91 -1.69
CA THR A 7 -19.24 10.17 -1.83
C THR A 7 -18.45 9.06 -1.11
N LEU A 8 -18.73 7.80 -1.48
CA LEU A 8 -18.07 6.60 -0.93
C LEU A 8 -17.43 5.84 -2.09
N ALA A 9 -16.30 6.38 -2.57
CA ALA A 9 -15.31 5.66 -3.35
C ALA A 9 -14.07 6.55 -3.42
N THR A 10 -12.88 5.94 -3.48
CA THR A 10 -11.57 6.57 -3.76
C THR A 10 -10.72 6.97 -2.55
N LEU A 11 -10.32 6.01 -1.72
CA LEU A 11 -9.06 6.10 -0.96
C LEU A 11 -8.40 4.72 -0.97
N ALA A 12 -7.64 4.41 -2.02
CA ALA A 12 -6.75 3.24 -2.08
C ALA A 12 -5.30 3.74 -2.19
N VAL A 13 -4.39 3.13 -1.41
CA VAL A 13 -2.95 3.42 -1.25
C VAL A 13 -2.14 2.15 -1.41
N LEU A 14 -0.84 2.24 -1.35
CA LEU A 14 0.14 1.36 -1.94
C LEU A 14 0.88 0.57 -0.84
N ALA A 15 0.73 -0.75 -0.86
CA ALA A 15 1.63 -1.70 -0.19
C ALA A 15 2.65 -2.24 -1.21
N VAL A 16 3.90 -2.38 -0.82
CA VAL A 16 5.00 -2.75 -1.74
C VAL A 16 5.88 -3.83 -1.11
N ILE A 17 6.11 -4.91 -1.85
CA ILE A 17 7.00 -6.04 -1.53
C ILE A 17 8.34 -5.91 -2.24
N GLY A 18 9.44 -6.07 -1.51
CA GLY A 18 10.78 -6.21 -2.05
C GLY A 18 11.02 -7.58 -2.71
N ALA A 19 11.72 -7.62 -3.84
CA ALA A 19 12.19 -8.87 -4.43
C ALA A 19 13.33 -9.46 -3.57
N GLY A 20 13.16 -10.70 -3.09
CA GLY A 20 14.15 -11.39 -2.27
C GLY A 20 15.48 -11.57 -2.99
N CYS A 21 16.56 -11.11 -2.36
CA CYS A 21 17.90 -11.61 -2.63
C CYS A 21 18.12 -12.87 -1.79
N GLU A 22 18.56 -13.95 -2.43
CA GLU A 22 19.08 -15.15 -1.76
C GLU A 22 20.09 -14.77 -0.67
N ALA A 23 19.95 -15.42 0.49
CA ALA A 23 20.83 -15.21 1.64
C ALA A 23 22.29 -15.51 1.25
N ARG A 24 23.14 -14.49 1.27
CA ARG A 24 24.59 -14.64 1.26
C ARG A 24 25.14 -14.25 2.64
N ALA A 25 25.97 -15.14 3.19
CA ALA A 25 26.58 -15.08 4.52
C ALA A 25 27.27 -13.74 4.84
N PRO A 26 27.38 -13.35 6.13
CA PRO A 26 27.89 -12.04 6.52
C PRO A 26 29.37 -11.90 6.20
N ALA A 27 29.72 -10.81 5.50
CA ALA A 27 31.10 -10.38 5.33
C ALA A 27 31.61 -9.66 6.61
N GLU A 28 32.86 -9.92 6.94
CA GLU A 28 33.61 -9.41 8.11
C GLU A 28 33.69 -7.87 8.19
N PRO A 29 33.91 -7.30 9.40
CA PRO A 29 33.87 -5.85 9.61
C PRO A 29 35.12 -5.16 9.04
N VAL A 30 34.91 -4.24 8.10
CA VAL A 30 35.98 -3.34 7.65
C VAL A 30 36.10 -2.17 8.64
N VAL A 31 37.30 -2.03 9.18
CA VAL A 31 37.74 -1.05 10.17
C VAL A 31 37.65 0.38 9.60
N ALA A 32 37.07 1.29 10.40
CA ALA A 32 36.99 2.71 10.10
C ALA A 32 38.36 3.40 10.18
N SER A 33 38.71 4.19 9.17
CA SER A 33 39.77 5.20 9.22
C SER A 33 39.16 6.60 9.26
N THR A 34 39.57 7.37 10.27
CA THR A 34 39.18 8.74 10.63
C THR A 34 39.45 9.77 9.50
N PRO A 35 38.64 10.85 9.37
CA PRO A 35 38.80 11.84 8.30
C PRO A 35 39.83 12.91 8.64
N ASP A 36 40.64 13.31 7.66
CA ASP A 36 41.45 14.52 7.73
C ASP A 36 40.60 15.76 7.43
N ALA A 37 40.71 16.74 8.32
CA ALA A 37 39.98 17.98 8.31
C ALA A 37 40.59 19.00 7.33
N LEU A 38 39.77 19.57 6.47
CA LEU A 38 40.03 20.87 5.84
C LEU A 38 38.74 21.70 5.89
N ALA A 39 38.84 22.86 6.55
CA ALA A 39 37.80 23.85 6.76
C ALA A 39 37.53 24.69 5.49
N PRO A 40 36.46 25.50 5.45
CA PRO A 40 35.67 25.76 4.24
C PRO A 40 36.19 26.94 3.42
N ASP A 41 36.01 26.86 2.10
CA ASP A 41 35.94 28.06 1.27
C ASP A 41 34.50 28.26 0.79
N ALA A 42 34.07 29.50 0.92
CA ALA A 42 32.72 29.95 0.66
C ALA A 42 32.58 30.36 -0.82
N THR A 43 31.31 30.38 -1.25
CA THR A 43 30.81 31.11 -2.43
C THR A 43 31.02 30.43 -3.79
N ALA A 44 30.06 29.58 -4.17
CA ALA A 44 29.51 29.57 -5.52
C ALA A 44 28.07 29.07 -5.45
N GLY A 45 27.11 29.89 -5.87
CA GLY A 45 25.71 29.51 -5.97
C GLY A 45 25.57 28.36 -6.96
N VAL A 46 25.01 27.25 -6.49
CA VAL A 46 24.55 26.15 -7.34
C VAL A 46 23.04 26.13 -7.22
N GLU A 47 22.37 26.59 -8.27
CA GLU A 47 20.97 26.25 -8.51
C GLU A 47 20.86 24.72 -8.51
N ALA A 48 20.18 24.17 -7.51
CA ALA A 48 20.00 22.74 -7.36
C ALA A 48 19.16 22.19 -8.52
N THR A 49 19.82 21.71 -9.56
CA THR A 49 19.23 20.83 -10.56
C THR A 49 18.76 19.56 -9.87
N ALA A 50 17.50 19.15 -10.13
CA ALA A 50 16.84 17.96 -9.60
C ALA A 50 17.82 16.82 -9.27
N GLU A 51 18.12 16.70 -7.98
CA GLU A 51 19.08 15.76 -7.44
C GLU A 51 18.68 14.32 -7.81
N ASN A 52 19.66 13.49 -8.14
CA ASN A 52 19.49 12.08 -8.50
C ASN A 52 19.13 11.28 -7.22
N VAL A 53 17.89 11.43 -6.75
CA VAL A 53 17.40 10.80 -5.52
C VAL A 53 17.34 9.29 -5.74
N ASP A 54 18.10 8.53 -4.95
CA ASP A 54 18.05 7.08 -4.92
C ASP A 54 16.65 6.61 -4.45
N PRO A 55 15.83 5.99 -5.32
CA PRO A 55 14.48 5.57 -4.97
C PRO A 55 14.42 4.61 -3.78
N GLN A 56 15.47 3.81 -3.56
CA GLN A 56 15.50 2.85 -2.46
C GLN A 56 15.70 3.53 -1.09
N ARG A 57 16.32 4.71 -1.06
CA ARG A 57 16.46 5.51 0.18
C ARG A 57 15.18 6.24 0.56
N ILE A 58 14.30 6.47 -0.40
CA ILE A 58 12.97 7.06 -0.16
C ILE A 58 11.98 5.99 0.28
N ALA A 59 12.10 4.78 -0.26
CA ALA A 59 11.19 3.68 0.03
C ALA A 59 11.17 3.32 1.52
N THR A 60 9.99 2.90 1.98
CA THR A 60 9.78 2.47 3.36
C THR A 60 10.68 1.27 3.69
N PRO A 61 11.23 1.14 4.92
CA PRO A 61 11.98 -0.04 5.32
C PRO A 61 11.15 -1.32 5.16
N LEU A 62 11.82 -2.40 4.74
CA LEU A 62 11.20 -3.71 4.58
C LEU A 62 11.25 -4.49 5.90
N VAL A 63 10.21 -5.25 6.15
CA VAL A 63 10.06 -6.20 7.26
C VAL A 63 9.94 -7.61 6.69
N ALA A 64 10.59 -8.58 7.31
CA ALA A 64 10.49 -9.99 6.92
C ALA A 64 9.18 -10.59 7.45
N ILE A 65 8.41 -11.19 6.55
CA ILE A 65 7.18 -11.92 6.86
C ILE A 65 7.49 -13.41 6.73
N PRO A 66 7.26 -14.22 7.78
CA PRO A 66 7.50 -15.66 7.71
C PRO A 66 6.56 -16.32 6.70
N ALA A 67 6.94 -17.50 6.23
CA ALA A 67 6.06 -18.33 5.41
C ALA A 67 4.77 -18.63 6.18
N GLY A 68 3.65 -18.67 5.47
CA GLY A 68 2.33 -18.87 6.04
C GLY A 68 1.40 -19.59 5.09
N THR A 69 0.14 -19.61 5.46
CA THR A 69 -0.91 -20.26 4.68
C THR A 69 -2.04 -19.27 4.51
N PHE A 70 -2.48 -19.09 3.27
CA PHE A 70 -3.62 -18.27 2.91
C PHE A 70 -4.81 -19.16 2.56
N ARG A 71 -5.98 -18.83 3.09
CA ARG A 71 -7.23 -19.49 2.71
C ARG A 71 -8.12 -18.49 1.96
N PRO A 72 -8.38 -18.70 0.66
CA PRO A 72 -9.18 -17.76 -0.13
C PRO A 72 -10.59 -17.57 0.42
N LEU A 73 -11.04 -16.30 0.46
CA LEU A 73 -12.40 -15.93 0.88
C LEU A 73 -13.48 -16.40 -0.11
N PHE A 74 -13.12 -16.55 -1.39
CA PHE A 74 -14.04 -16.91 -2.47
C PHE A 74 -13.53 -18.13 -3.25
N GLY A 75 -14.47 -18.97 -3.70
CA GLY A 75 -14.19 -20.21 -4.42
C GLY A 75 -14.53 -21.43 -3.56
N LYS A 76 -15.55 -22.19 -3.99
CA LYS A 76 -15.90 -23.46 -3.34
C LYS A 76 -14.71 -24.43 -3.43
N GLU A 77 -14.28 -24.95 -2.28
CA GLU A 77 -13.25 -25.98 -2.14
C GLU A 77 -11.80 -25.60 -2.52
N VAL A 78 -11.44 -24.31 -2.45
CA VAL A 78 -10.00 -23.95 -2.54
C VAL A 78 -9.37 -24.24 -1.19
N GLY A 79 -8.56 -25.29 -1.14
CA GLY A 79 -7.75 -25.62 0.03
C GLY A 79 -6.72 -24.53 0.35
N ASP A 80 -6.11 -24.68 1.51
CA ASP A 80 -5.02 -23.85 1.99
C ASP A 80 -3.91 -23.66 0.93
N VAL A 81 -3.60 -22.39 0.62
CA VAL A 81 -2.57 -21.99 -0.34
C VAL A 81 -1.29 -21.64 0.42
N PRO A 82 -0.17 -22.35 0.21
CA PRO A 82 1.08 -22.02 0.87
C PRO A 82 1.65 -20.70 0.32
N VAL A 83 2.08 -19.82 1.23
CA VAL A 83 2.73 -18.55 0.91
C VAL A 83 4.17 -18.61 1.43
N ALA A 84 5.13 -18.48 0.53
CA ALA A 84 6.54 -18.45 0.91
C ALA A 84 6.86 -17.21 1.76
N ALA A 85 7.96 -17.24 2.52
CA ALA A 85 8.43 -16.06 3.23
C ALA A 85 8.77 -14.93 2.25
N PHE A 86 8.44 -13.70 2.61
CA PHE A 86 8.63 -12.51 1.77
C PHE A 86 8.98 -11.29 2.61
N THR A 87 9.19 -10.15 1.96
CA THR A 87 9.43 -8.88 2.65
C THR A 87 8.37 -7.85 2.27
N LEU A 88 7.81 -7.14 3.23
CA LEU A 88 6.77 -6.13 3.04
C LEU A 88 7.23 -4.79 3.58
N GLU A 89 6.84 -3.68 2.95
CA GLU A 89 7.03 -2.35 3.54
C GLU A 89 6.36 -2.26 4.92
N ARG A 90 7.08 -1.73 5.91
CA ARG A 90 6.60 -1.68 7.30
C ARG A 90 5.35 -0.83 7.50
N HIS A 91 5.04 0.06 6.55
CA HIS A 91 3.86 0.91 6.56
C HIS A 91 3.53 1.33 5.11
N ALA A 92 2.30 1.78 4.87
CA ALA A 92 1.87 2.30 3.58
C ALA A 92 2.75 3.45 3.07
N VAL A 93 2.86 3.61 1.75
CA VAL A 93 3.63 4.70 1.14
C VAL A 93 3.05 6.07 1.54
N THR A 94 3.90 7.01 1.92
CA THR A 94 3.50 8.35 2.37
C THR A 94 3.40 9.37 1.22
N ASN A 95 2.71 10.49 1.46
CA ASN A 95 2.67 11.59 0.51
C ASN A 95 4.07 12.13 0.19
N GLY A 96 4.97 12.21 1.18
CA GLY A 96 6.35 12.68 0.97
C GLY A 96 7.13 11.75 0.04
N GLN A 97 6.98 10.44 0.21
CA GLN A 97 7.61 9.44 -0.66
C GLN A 97 7.03 9.48 -2.08
N PHE A 98 5.70 9.54 -2.20
CA PHE A 98 5.04 9.64 -3.50
C PHE A 98 5.33 10.97 -4.21
N LEU A 99 5.57 12.04 -3.46
CA LEU A 99 6.00 13.34 -4.00
C LEU A 99 7.37 13.21 -4.69
N ALA A 100 8.32 12.50 -4.09
CA ALA A 100 9.60 12.21 -4.73
C ALA A 100 9.42 11.44 -6.05
N PHE A 101 8.51 10.47 -6.08
CA PHE A 101 8.17 9.73 -7.28
C PHE A 101 7.58 10.61 -8.39
N VAL A 102 6.57 11.44 -8.12
CA VAL A 102 5.96 12.30 -9.16
C VAL A 102 6.87 13.47 -9.60
N ARG A 103 7.88 13.81 -8.78
CA ARG A 103 8.98 14.69 -9.18
C ARG A 103 9.84 14.00 -10.24
N ALA A 104 10.26 12.77 -9.98
CA ALA A 104 11.09 11.94 -10.87
C ALA A 104 10.35 11.45 -12.12
N GLU A 105 9.05 11.21 -12.03
CA GLU A 105 8.21 10.66 -13.10
C GLU A 105 7.04 11.62 -13.44
N PRO A 106 7.29 12.71 -14.19
CA PRO A 106 6.29 13.74 -14.43
C PRO A 106 4.99 13.25 -15.09
N LYS A 107 5.00 12.09 -15.75
CA LYS A 107 3.80 11.47 -16.34
C LYS A 107 2.75 11.07 -15.29
N TRP A 108 3.16 10.91 -14.03
CA TRP A 108 2.28 10.60 -12.89
C TRP A 108 1.86 11.83 -12.09
N ARG A 109 2.17 13.05 -12.56
CA ARG A 109 1.62 14.26 -11.96
C ARG A 109 0.13 14.35 -12.22
N ARG A 110 -0.65 14.88 -11.27
CA ARG A 110 -2.11 14.93 -11.38
C ARG A 110 -2.63 15.70 -12.59
N SER A 111 -1.89 16.71 -13.05
CA SER A 111 -2.23 17.47 -14.27
C SER A 111 -1.86 16.76 -15.58
N ARG A 112 -1.04 15.69 -15.53
CA ARG A 112 -0.45 15.03 -16.71
C ARG A 112 -0.84 13.56 -16.88
N VAL A 113 -1.31 12.93 -15.81
CA VAL A 113 -1.73 11.53 -15.86
C VAL A 113 -2.83 11.36 -16.91
N LYS A 114 -2.74 10.29 -17.71
CA LYS A 114 -3.77 9.99 -18.70
C LYS A 114 -4.99 9.42 -17.98
N ASN A 115 -6.19 9.83 -18.38
CA ASN A 115 -7.46 9.31 -17.86
C ASN A 115 -7.60 7.77 -17.98
N LEU A 116 -6.83 7.15 -18.88
CA LEU A 116 -6.72 5.69 -19.00
C LEU A 116 -6.14 5.03 -17.73
N PHE A 117 -5.27 5.72 -17.01
CA PHE A 117 -4.54 5.17 -15.87
C PHE A 117 -5.00 5.72 -14.52
N ALA A 118 -5.85 6.75 -14.51
CA ALA A 118 -6.29 7.42 -13.30
C ALA A 118 -7.58 8.19 -13.56
N ASP A 119 -8.48 8.20 -12.59
CA ASP A 119 -9.71 9.00 -12.66
C ASP A 119 -9.47 10.46 -12.21
N ALA A 120 -10.54 11.26 -12.24
CA ALA A 120 -10.50 12.68 -11.87
C ALA A 120 -10.22 12.93 -10.37
N GLN A 121 -10.31 11.92 -9.50
CA GLN A 121 -9.98 12.03 -8.08
C GLN A 121 -8.49 11.82 -7.83
N TYR A 122 -7.71 11.38 -8.81
CA TYR A 122 -6.28 11.11 -8.64
C TYR A 122 -5.51 12.30 -8.05
N LEU A 123 -4.97 12.09 -6.84
CA LEU A 123 -4.29 13.12 -6.03
C LEU A 123 -5.08 14.44 -5.90
N ALA A 124 -6.41 14.42 -6.01
CA ALA A 124 -7.23 15.64 -6.03
C ALA A 124 -7.18 16.46 -4.72
N HIS A 125 -6.69 15.84 -3.65
CA HIS A 125 -6.48 16.47 -2.34
C HIS A 125 -5.14 17.20 -2.22
N TRP A 126 -4.22 16.99 -3.15
CA TRP A 126 -2.97 17.73 -3.20
C TRP A 126 -3.22 19.14 -3.75
N THR A 127 -2.57 20.14 -3.15
CA THR A 127 -2.64 21.54 -3.58
C THR A 127 -2.22 21.69 -5.05
N SER A 128 -1.15 21.03 -5.47
CA SER A 128 -0.63 21.06 -6.85
C SER A 128 0.07 19.75 -7.24
N ASP A 129 0.64 19.69 -8.44
CA ASP A 129 1.39 18.52 -8.91
C ASP A 129 2.54 18.12 -7.98
N LEU A 130 3.15 19.09 -7.29
CA LEU A 130 4.37 18.92 -6.50
C LEU A 130 4.22 19.41 -5.05
N ASP A 131 2.98 19.54 -4.59
CA ASP A 131 2.63 20.00 -3.24
C ASP A 131 1.40 19.24 -2.74
N HIS A 132 1.61 18.38 -1.73
CA HIS A 132 0.56 17.61 -1.07
C HIS A 132 -0.20 18.40 0.01
N GLY A 133 0.17 19.65 0.26
CA GLY A 133 -0.39 20.49 1.32
C GLY A 133 0.39 20.40 2.65
N PRO A 134 0.12 21.32 3.59
CA PRO A 134 0.83 21.39 4.86
C PRO A 134 0.58 20.14 5.71
N ASP A 135 1.61 19.70 6.44
CA ASP A 135 1.55 18.63 7.45
C ASP A 135 1.04 17.25 6.95
N ALA A 136 1.01 17.05 5.62
CA ALA A 136 0.54 15.80 5.01
C ALA A 136 1.67 14.83 4.63
N ALA A 137 2.95 15.23 4.78
CA ALA A 137 4.10 14.47 4.27
C ALA A 137 4.19 13.05 4.83
N ALA A 138 3.87 12.86 6.12
CA ALA A 138 3.89 11.56 6.81
C ALA A 138 2.56 10.79 6.72
N GLN A 139 1.53 11.37 6.12
CA GLN A 139 0.25 10.68 5.90
C GLN A 139 0.38 9.72 4.73
N PRO A 140 -0.36 8.60 4.73
CA PRO A 140 -0.39 7.69 3.59
C PRO A 140 -0.92 8.40 2.34
N VAL A 141 -0.31 8.12 1.18
CA VAL A 141 -0.71 8.75 -0.09
C VAL A 141 -2.03 8.18 -0.61
N THR A 142 -3.11 8.95 -0.54
CA THR A 142 -4.42 8.47 -0.98
C THR A 142 -4.83 8.93 -2.36
N ARG A 143 -5.98 8.42 -2.83
CA ARG A 143 -6.49 8.71 -4.18
C ARG A 143 -5.44 8.39 -5.26
N VAL A 144 -4.78 7.24 -5.15
CA VAL A 144 -3.88 6.73 -6.18
C VAL A 144 -4.55 5.58 -6.92
N SER A 145 -4.37 5.54 -8.25
CA SER A 145 -4.83 4.41 -9.04
C SER A 145 -3.91 3.21 -8.86
N TRP A 146 -4.43 2.01 -9.11
CA TRP A 146 -3.61 0.79 -9.12
C TRP A 146 -2.41 0.88 -10.09
N PHE A 147 -2.60 1.55 -11.24
CA PHE A 147 -1.51 1.75 -12.20
C PHE A 147 -0.39 2.62 -11.65
N ALA A 148 -0.73 3.70 -10.94
CA ALA A 148 0.26 4.58 -10.31
C ALA A 148 0.96 3.88 -9.14
N ALA A 149 0.20 3.14 -8.33
CA ALA A 149 0.68 2.28 -7.26
C ALA A 149 1.75 1.28 -7.76
N ARG A 150 1.41 0.51 -8.80
CA ARG A 150 2.35 -0.44 -9.43
C ARG A 150 3.57 0.25 -10.05
N ALA A 151 3.40 1.46 -10.59
CA ALA A 151 4.50 2.22 -11.18
C ALA A 151 5.48 2.75 -10.12
N TYR A 152 4.98 3.24 -8.98
CA TYR A 152 5.82 3.61 -7.84
C TYR A 152 6.60 2.40 -7.33
N ALA A 153 5.92 1.25 -7.12
CA ALA A 153 6.56 0.03 -6.66
C ALA A 153 7.76 -0.33 -7.55
N ARG A 154 7.58 -0.29 -8.88
CA ARG A 154 8.65 -0.52 -9.85
C ARG A 154 9.75 0.53 -9.79
N TRP A 155 9.39 1.81 -9.60
CA TRP A 155 10.35 2.91 -9.50
C TRP A 155 11.29 2.73 -8.30
N VAL A 156 10.80 2.20 -7.18
CA VAL A 156 11.64 1.85 -6.01
C VAL A 156 12.30 0.47 -6.10
N GLY A 157 12.17 -0.24 -7.24
CA GLY A 157 12.77 -1.56 -7.45
C GLY A 157 12.03 -2.71 -6.74
N ARG A 158 10.72 -2.58 -6.56
CA ARG A 158 9.86 -3.48 -5.79
C ARG A 158 8.57 -3.82 -6.57
N ARG A 159 7.61 -4.52 -5.97
CA ARG A 159 6.30 -4.89 -6.56
C ARG A 159 5.15 -4.73 -5.58
N LEU A 160 3.90 -4.83 -6.02
CA LEU A 160 2.76 -4.94 -5.10
C LEU A 160 2.71 -6.34 -4.45
N PRO A 161 2.15 -6.49 -3.23
CA PRO A 161 1.80 -7.79 -2.67
C PRO A 161 0.66 -8.43 -3.46
N SER A 162 0.61 -9.76 -3.49
CA SER A 162 -0.62 -10.48 -3.82
C SER A 162 -1.61 -10.42 -2.65
N VAL A 163 -2.89 -10.73 -2.91
CA VAL A 163 -3.90 -10.92 -1.84
C VAL A 163 -3.39 -11.93 -0.82
N ALA A 164 -2.85 -13.06 -1.26
CA ALA A 164 -2.38 -14.12 -0.37
C ALA A 164 -1.24 -13.64 0.56
N GLU A 165 -0.30 -12.86 0.04
CA GLU A 165 0.78 -12.27 0.85
C GLU A 165 0.24 -11.21 1.81
N TRP A 166 -0.65 -10.34 1.34
CA TRP A 166 -1.25 -9.29 2.18
C TRP A 166 -2.03 -9.89 3.35
N GLU A 167 -2.84 -10.93 3.09
CA GLU A 167 -3.64 -11.65 4.08
C GLU A 167 -2.77 -12.40 5.10
N VAL A 168 -1.67 -13.04 4.65
CA VAL A 168 -0.71 -13.68 5.58
C VAL A 168 -0.04 -12.65 6.48
N ALA A 169 0.33 -11.48 5.96
CA ALA A 169 0.87 -10.40 6.79
C ALA A 169 -0.17 -9.84 7.75
N ALA A 170 -1.41 -9.63 7.28
CA ALA A 170 -2.50 -9.07 8.07
C ALA A 170 -2.97 -10.02 9.17
N ALA A 171 -2.93 -11.34 8.96
CA ALA A 171 -3.34 -12.32 9.96
C ALA A 171 -2.41 -12.38 11.19
N ASP A 172 -1.20 -11.83 11.12
CA ASP A 172 -0.19 -11.87 12.18
C ASP A 172 -0.43 -10.83 13.30
N LEU A 173 -1.64 -10.83 13.87
CA LEU A 173 -2.01 -9.95 14.99
C LEU A 173 -1.99 -10.69 16.34
N ASP A 174 -1.68 -9.92 17.40
CA ASP A 174 -1.81 -10.36 18.79
C ASP A 174 -3.25 -10.29 19.30
N GLY A 175 -3.63 -11.29 20.12
CA GLY A 175 -4.93 -11.31 20.81
C GLY A 175 -6.00 -12.25 20.23
N GLY A 176 -5.72 -12.92 19.10
CA GLY A 176 -6.65 -13.90 18.48
C GLY A 176 -7.84 -13.27 17.76
N ARG A 177 -8.61 -14.09 17.03
CA ARG A 177 -9.69 -13.65 16.10
C ARG A 177 -10.67 -12.68 16.76
N ASP A 178 -11.15 -12.96 17.96
CA ASP A 178 -12.14 -12.12 18.66
C ASP A 178 -11.65 -10.71 18.98
N ALA A 179 -10.37 -10.55 19.32
CA ALA A 179 -9.79 -9.24 19.60
C ALA A 179 -9.68 -8.41 18.31
N ILE A 180 -9.28 -9.07 17.21
CA ILE A 180 -9.18 -8.48 15.87
C ILE A 180 -10.57 -8.06 15.38
N THR A 181 -11.57 -8.93 15.49
CA THR A 181 -12.95 -8.60 15.08
C THR A 181 -13.50 -7.38 15.82
N LYS A 182 -13.30 -7.31 17.14
CA LYS A 182 -13.74 -6.14 17.94
C LYS A 182 -13.05 -4.86 17.49
N LEU A 183 -11.77 -4.96 17.15
CA LEU A 183 -10.99 -3.85 16.69
C LEU A 183 -11.48 -3.31 15.34
N LEU A 184 -11.67 -4.21 14.37
CA LEU A 184 -12.19 -3.89 13.04
C LEU A 184 -13.58 -3.26 13.13
N LEU A 185 -14.49 -3.85 13.92
CA LEU A 185 -15.83 -3.30 14.12
C LEU A 185 -15.81 -1.91 14.75
N GLN A 186 -14.91 -1.64 15.70
CA GLN A 186 -14.74 -0.29 16.26
C GLN A 186 -14.25 0.71 15.21
N TRP A 187 -13.33 0.30 14.35
CA TRP A 187 -12.81 1.14 13.29
C TRP A 187 -13.90 1.47 12.26
N TYR A 188 -14.66 0.48 11.79
CA TYR A 188 -15.81 0.67 10.87
C TYR A 188 -16.91 1.57 11.46
N SER A 189 -17.04 1.61 12.78
CA SER A 189 -18.05 2.44 13.45
C SER A 189 -17.67 3.92 13.56
N ARG A 190 -16.44 4.31 13.15
CA ARG A 190 -15.95 5.69 13.21
C ARG A 190 -15.99 6.33 11.83
N PRO A 191 -16.42 7.60 11.71
CA PRO A 191 -16.30 8.33 10.46
C PRO A 191 -14.82 8.52 10.10
N THR A 192 -14.50 8.46 8.81
CA THR A 192 -13.17 8.82 8.32
C THR A 192 -12.84 10.26 8.74
N PRO A 193 -11.70 10.52 9.38
CA PRO A 193 -11.34 11.86 9.79
C PRO A 193 -11.09 12.74 8.55
N ALA A 194 -11.35 14.04 8.67
CA ALA A 194 -11.13 15.00 7.58
C ALA A 194 -9.64 15.09 7.18
N VAL A 195 -8.74 14.82 8.13
CA VAL A 195 -7.30 14.70 7.93
C VAL A 195 -6.89 13.32 8.41
N LEU A 196 -6.19 12.57 7.55
CA LEU A 196 -5.72 11.25 7.93
C LEU A 196 -4.58 11.36 8.95
N PRO A 197 -4.51 10.46 9.94
CA PRO A 197 -3.32 10.30 10.75
C PRO A 197 -2.08 9.99 9.89
N SER A 198 -0.90 10.24 10.43
CA SER A 198 0.35 9.74 9.85
C SER A 198 0.36 8.20 9.81
N VAL A 199 1.21 7.64 8.96
CA VAL A 199 1.54 6.19 9.03
C VAL A 199 2.10 5.83 10.41
N GLU A 200 2.04 4.55 10.74
CA GLU A 200 2.37 3.98 12.05
C GLU A 200 1.49 4.54 13.19
N SER A 201 0.23 4.89 12.89
CA SER A 201 -0.71 5.46 13.86
C SER A 201 -1.70 4.46 14.45
N THR A 202 -1.78 3.25 13.89
CA THR A 202 -2.64 2.18 14.37
C THR A 202 -1.82 0.96 14.80
N PHE A 203 -2.30 -0.25 14.54
CA PHE A 203 -1.75 -1.49 15.07
C PHE A 203 -0.56 -1.97 14.25
N ALA A 204 0.41 -2.56 14.95
CA ALA A 204 1.49 -3.31 14.34
C ALA A 204 1.22 -4.81 14.46
N THR A 205 1.53 -5.56 13.41
CA THR A 205 1.63 -7.02 13.44
C THR A 205 2.83 -7.46 14.27
N ARG A 206 2.94 -8.75 14.62
CA ARG A 206 4.12 -9.25 15.36
C ARG A 206 5.40 -9.10 14.54
N ALA A 207 5.31 -9.25 13.23
CA ALA A 207 6.41 -8.96 12.32
C ALA A 207 6.83 -7.47 12.32
N GLY A 208 5.95 -6.55 12.73
CA GLY A 208 6.23 -5.11 12.79
C GLY A 208 5.73 -4.33 11.58
N VAL A 209 4.72 -4.85 10.87
CA VAL A 209 3.99 -4.11 9.82
C VAL A 209 2.86 -3.33 10.46
N HIS A 210 2.79 -2.04 10.19
CA HIS A 210 1.81 -1.13 10.74
C HIS A 210 0.62 -0.94 9.79
N ASP A 211 -0.53 -0.67 10.38
CA ASP A 211 -1.72 -0.15 9.71
C ASP A 211 -2.44 -1.07 8.70
N LEU A 212 -2.09 -2.37 8.65
CA LEU A 212 -2.84 -3.35 7.83
C LEU A 212 -4.31 -3.47 8.26
N HIS A 213 -4.61 -3.23 9.54
CA HIS A 213 -5.97 -3.22 10.10
C HIS A 213 -6.39 -1.80 10.45
N GLY A 214 -6.63 -0.97 9.43
CA GLY A 214 -7.17 0.37 9.58
C GLY A 214 -6.51 1.39 8.64
N LEU A 215 -6.60 2.67 9.01
CA LEU A 215 -6.02 3.82 8.32
C LEU A 215 -6.48 4.06 6.86
N VAL A 216 -6.12 3.19 5.92
CA VAL A 216 -6.41 3.30 4.48
C VAL A 216 -6.58 1.93 3.83
N TRP A 217 -7.27 1.86 2.69
CA TRP A 217 -7.26 0.65 1.86
C TRP A 217 -5.96 0.51 1.08
N GLU A 218 -5.51 -0.72 0.84
CA GLU A 218 -4.24 -1.01 0.17
C GLU A 218 -4.42 -1.80 -1.14
N TRP A 219 -3.70 -1.40 -2.19
CA TRP A 219 -3.66 -2.08 -3.48
C TRP A 219 -2.77 -3.32 -3.42
N VAL A 220 -3.31 -4.43 -3.92
CA VAL A 220 -2.60 -5.69 -4.20
C VAL A 220 -2.44 -5.88 -5.72
N ASP A 221 -1.50 -6.70 -6.17
CA ASP A 221 -1.18 -6.92 -7.58
C ASP A 221 -2.33 -7.60 -8.33
N ASP A 222 -3.00 -8.53 -7.66
CA ASP A 222 -4.09 -9.38 -8.16
C ASP A 222 -5.48 -8.88 -7.74
N PHE A 223 -5.65 -7.55 -7.60
CA PHE A 223 -6.89 -6.89 -7.12
C PHE A 223 -8.17 -7.28 -7.90
N ASN A 224 -8.05 -7.77 -9.13
CA ASN A 224 -9.18 -8.13 -9.99
C ASN A 224 -9.42 -9.65 -10.09
N SER A 225 -8.62 -10.47 -9.40
CA SER A 225 -8.67 -11.94 -9.50
C SER A 225 -9.99 -12.54 -9.00
N ALA A 226 -10.61 -11.96 -7.97
CA ALA A 226 -11.91 -12.40 -7.46
C ALA A 226 -13.11 -11.95 -8.32
N LEU A 227 -12.93 -10.94 -9.18
CA LEU A 227 -14.00 -10.34 -10.00
C LEU A 227 -14.16 -10.99 -11.38
N VAL A 228 -13.19 -11.83 -11.78
CA VAL A 228 -13.20 -12.56 -13.04
C VAL A 228 -13.23 -14.06 -12.72
N SER A 229 -14.34 -14.52 -12.14
CA SER A 229 -14.57 -15.95 -11.87
C SER A 229 -15.20 -16.69 -13.06
N GLY A 230 -15.49 -16.00 -14.17
CA GLY A 230 -16.13 -16.58 -15.36
C GLY A 230 -15.13 -17.06 -16.42
N GLU A 231 -15.24 -18.33 -16.80
CA GLU A 231 -14.69 -18.85 -18.06
C GLU A 231 -15.24 -18.00 -19.23
N SER A 232 -14.35 -17.35 -19.98
CA SER A 232 -14.72 -16.42 -21.06
C SER A 232 -15.57 -17.05 -22.18
N ARG A 233 -15.78 -18.37 -22.15
CA ARG A 233 -16.56 -19.14 -23.12
C ARG A 233 -17.87 -19.69 -22.56
N GLY A 234 -18.16 -19.53 -21.27
CA GLY A 234 -19.31 -20.15 -20.61
C GLY A 234 -20.15 -19.22 -19.74
N ASP A 235 -19.56 -18.15 -19.21
CA ASP A 235 -20.28 -17.24 -18.32
C ASP A 235 -19.79 -15.80 -18.50
N ALA A 236 -20.51 -15.03 -19.33
CA ALA A 236 -20.18 -13.65 -19.70
C ALA A 236 -20.84 -12.60 -18.77
N GLY A 237 -21.40 -13.04 -17.64
CA GLY A 237 -21.96 -12.14 -16.64
C GLY A 237 -20.84 -11.42 -15.89
N LEU A 238 -20.78 -10.09 -15.97
CA LEU A 238 -20.20 -9.31 -14.88
C LEU A 238 -21.02 -9.65 -13.63
N GLU A 239 -20.41 -10.35 -12.67
CA GLU A 239 -21.03 -10.64 -11.36
C GLU A 239 -21.17 -9.34 -10.57
N ARG A 240 -22.17 -8.53 -10.96
CA ARG A 240 -22.52 -7.24 -10.36
C ARG A 240 -22.89 -7.35 -8.88
N ASN A 241 -23.12 -8.58 -8.40
CA ASN A 241 -23.37 -8.93 -7.00
C ASN A 241 -22.09 -9.04 -6.16
N LEU A 242 -20.92 -8.69 -6.69
CA LEU A 242 -19.68 -8.57 -5.92
C LEU A 242 -19.37 -7.11 -5.54
N PHE A 243 -20.25 -6.16 -5.88
CA PHE A 243 -20.07 -4.75 -5.55
C PHE A 243 -20.85 -4.35 -4.30
N CYS A 244 -20.15 -3.77 -3.32
CA CYS A 244 -20.67 -3.22 -2.06
C CYS A 244 -21.61 -4.18 -1.28
N GLY A 245 -21.06 -4.87 -0.28
CA GLY A 245 -21.83 -5.66 0.71
C GLY A 245 -22.42 -6.99 0.22
N SER A 246 -22.41 -7.25 -1.09
CA SER A 246 -22.98 -8.45 -1.70
C SER A 246 -21.97 -9.60 -1.91
N GLY A 247 -20.66 -9.33 -1.79
CA GLY A 247 -19.61 -10.36 -1.80
C GLY A 247 -19.73 -11.41 -0.68
N SER A 248 -20.38 -11.08 0.43
CA SER A 248 -20.59 -11.97 1.57
C SER A 248 -21.46 -13.19 1.27
N VAL A 249 -22.31 -13.11 0.24
CA VAL A 249 -23.23 -14.19 -0.15
C VAL A 249 -22.48 -15.38 -0.78
N GLY A 250 -21.24 -15.16 -1.25
CA GLY A 250 -20.36 -16.18 -1.82
C GLY A 250 -19.12 -16.52 -0.99
N ALA A 251 -18.99 -15.96 0.22
CA ALA A 251 -17.83 -16.17 1.08
C ALA A 251 -17.78 -17.62 1.60
N THR A 252 -16.58 -18.20 1.68
CA THR A 252 -16.36 -19.53 2.27
C THR A 252 -16.66 -19.58 3.77
N ASP A 253 -16.50 -18.45 4.47
CA ASP A 253 -16.88 -18.26 5.88
C ASP A 253 -17.62 -16.92 6.03
N PRO A 254 -18.95 -16.92 6.30
CA PRO A 254 -19.72 -15.70 6.50
C PRO A 254 -19.27 -14.85 7.70
N SER A 255 -18.48 -15.40 8.62
CA SER A 255 -17.93 -14.66 9.76
C SER A 255 -16.75 -13.75 9.38
N ASP A 256 -16.16 -13.93 8.18
CA ASP A 256 -15.15 -13.04 7.61
C ASP A 256 -15.75 -11.81 6.93
N TYR A 257 -17.05 -11.54 7.09
CA TYR A 257 -17.72 -10.36 6.52
C TYR A 257 -17.09 -9.02 6.92
N ALA A 258 -16.44 -8.97 8.09
CA ALA A 258 -15.82 -7.78 8.62
C ALA A 258 -14.30 -7.71 8.37
N ALA A 259 -13.72 -8.73 7.71
CA ALA A 259 -12.31 -8.75 7.31
C ALA A 259 -12.09 -7.84 6.10
#